data_AF-A0A671SZH5-F1
#
_entry.id   AF-A0A671SZH5-F1
#
_cell.length_a   1.000
_cell.length_b   1.000
_cell.length_c   1.000
_cell.angle_alpha   90.00
_cell.angle_beta   90.00
_cell.angle_gamma   90.00
#
_symmetry.space_group_name_H-M   'P 1'
#
loop_
_entity.id
_entity.type
_entity.pdbx_description
1 polymer ?
#
loop_
_entity_poly.entity_id
_entity_poly.type
_entity_poly.pdbx_seq_one_letter_code
_entity_poly.pdbx_strand_id
1 'polypeptide(L)'
;RAHRLRLELRRLERNRELYLQEEETLRKQRQQIAELRAEQERLLRARRESESPAVKAVSALLKQRDKLDEEIEKEKQTQAELQKEIMIMEKKLAETRRGQASHGHNSQPRDIQKAMRTTQSKLDRSRARFNEQMKINSQLRKDIEMLHMQRTRFQQLYRKLEKVLQDMRKDIAEVVDKSATAYDAKVDAQTKTTMIKEKAVKDLAQYSAEMQELERVIAHEHQLKEFMTTKNNQRANMDNGKKTRRRQEMKQQRKADGGEETLDSLRKAFQQIQELTGEDNLGKLVTKFIQGEERNFALFNYVNEQNAEAERLREEIQQIRTDTEQLNIKSRQQEQESQVALNQVKNQLQECKAQTQQYEDQADHISKILDQVKTGIDSMFKKIDCNLGQMEGMLGSSSGITDSNLMTYLGTVEQKASELLTIQAFIKSKDPENSSDLKTVAPFLLGQKLDVQTHEAIVQPPATRHNYEAEDSSLIDEADRPLTREELRQHIMRKSDQHKDESLRAGGSREMKTPKSSTMSSTSLEA
;
A
#
# COMPACT_ATOMS: atom_id res chain seq x y z
N ARG A 1 -141.61 -78.32 -116.28
CA ARG A 1 -141.32 -77.40 -115.15
C ARG A 1 -141.44 -78.05 -113.76
N ALA A 2 -142.22 -79.12 -113.56
CA ALA A 2 -142.34 -79.80 -112.26
C ALA A 2 -141.16 -80.72 -111.84
N HIS A 3 -140.35 -81.20 -112.79
CA HIS A 3 -139.28 -82.17 -112.49
C HIS A 3 -137.98 -81.55 -111.92
N ARG A 4 -137.72 -80.26 -112.20
CA ARG A 4 -136.55 -79.53 -111.67
C ARG A 4 -136.71 -79.15 -110.19
N LEU A 5 -137.91 -78.73 -109.79
CA LEU A 5 -138.22 -78.36 -108.40
C LEU A 5 -138.16 -79.55 -107.42
N ARG A 6 -138.51 -80.77 -107.86
CA ARG A 6 -138.38 -81.98 -107.01
C ARG A 6 -136.92 -82.39 -106.76
N LEU A 7 -136.04 -82.14 -107.73
CA LEU A 7 -134.61 -82.43 -107.58
C LEU A 7 -133.92 -81.43 -106.65
N GLU A 8 -134.32 -80.15 -106.69
CA GLU A 8 -133.80 -79.14 -105.76
C GLU A 8 -134.29 -79.37 -104.32
N LEU A 9 -135.56 -79.77 -104.12
CA LEU A 9 -136.07 -80.12 -102.78
C LEU A 9 -135.32 -81.29 -102.15
N ARG A 10 -135.02 -82.36 -102.90
CA ARG A 10 -134.20 -83.47 -102.39
C ARG A 10 -132.77 -83.07 -102.06
N ARG A 11 -132.20 -82.12 -102.81
CA ARG A 11 -130.84 -81.62 -102.56
C ARG A 11 -130.81 -80.77 -101.29
N LEU A 12 -131.83 -79.95 -101.08
CA LEU A 12 -132.00 -79.14 -99.86
C LEU A 12 -132.29 -79.99 -98.62
N GLU A 13 -133.10 -81.05 -98.74
CA GLU A 13 -133.36 -81.99 -97.63
C GLU A 13 -132.09 -82.74 -97.23
N ARG A 14 -131.31 -83.27 -98.18
CA ARG A 14 -130.01 -83.89 -97.87
C ARG A 14 -129.02 -82.91 -97.26
N ASN A 15 -128.96 -81.67 -97.77
CA ASN A 15 -128.09 -80.66 -97.19
C ASN A 15 -128.52 -80.31 -95.76
N ARG A 16 -129.83 -80.23 -95.48
CA ARG A 16 -130.35 -80.01 -94.13
C ARG A 16 -130.00 -81.14 -93.16
N GLU A 17 -130.04 -82.39 -93.61
CA GLU A 17 -129.63 -83.55 -92.81
C GLU A 17 -128.11 -83.53 -92.51
N LEU A 18 -127.29 -83.17 -93.49
CA LEU A 18 -125.84 -83.01 -93.31
C LEU A 18 -125.50 -81.89 -92.32
N TYR A 19 -126.19 -80.74 -92.42
CA TYR A 19 -126.03 -79.64 -91.45
C TYR A 19 -126.41 -80.04 -90.03
N LEU A 20 -127.47 -80.83 -89.84
CA LEU A 20 -127.87 -81.32 -88.51
C LEU A 20 -126.85 -82.32 -87.94
N GLN A 21 -126.29 -83.21 -88.76
CA GLN A 21 -125.21 -84.11 -88.33
C GLN A 21 -123.91 -83.35 -87.99
N GLU A 22 -123.56 -82.34 -88.79
CA GLU A 22 -122.43 -81.44 -88.50
C GLU A 22 -122.66 -80.65 -87.20
N GLU A 23 -123.89 -80.19 -86.94
CA GLU A 23 -124.23 -79.47 -85.71
C GLU A 23 -124.17 -80.39 -84.47
N GLU A 24 -124.62 -81.65 -84.59
CA GLU A 24 -124.49 -82.63 -83.51
C GLU A 24 -123.02 -83.02 -83.22
N THR A 25 -122.19 -83.16 -84.26
CA THR A 25 -120.75 -83.43 -84.08
C THR A 25 -120.01 -82.25 -83.47
N LEU A 26 -120.32 -81.02 -83.91
CA LEU A 26 -119.82 -79.78 -83.30
C LEU A 26 -120.26 -79.65 -81.84
N ARG A 27 -121.48 -80.05 -81.49
CA ARG A 27 -121.97 -80.04 -80.10
C ARG A 27 -121.20 -81.03 -79.22
N LYS A 28 -120.93 -82.25 -79.72
CA LYS A 28 -120.10 -83.25 -79.02
C LYS A 28 -118.66 -82.78 -78.84
N GLN A 29 -118.06 -82.18 -79.87
CA GLN A 29 -116.71 -81.59 -79.77
C GLN A 29 -116.66 -80.44 -78.77
N ARG A 30 -117.68 -79.58 -78.73
CA ARG A 30 -117.78 -78.49 -77.74
C ARG A 30 -117.92 -79.01 -76.31
N GLN A 31 -118.65 -80.11 -76.10
CA GLN A 31 -118.72 -80.77 -74.78
C GLN A 31 -117.37 -81.37 -74.37
N GLN A 32 -116.68 -82.07 -75.27
CA GLN A 32 -115.33 -82.59 -74.98
C GLN A 32 -114.31 -81.47 -74.69
N ILE A 33 -114.36 -80.34 -75.40
CA ILE A 33 -113.51 -79.19 -75.09
C ILE A 33 -113.85 -78.59 -73.72
N ALA A 34 -115.13 -78.56 -73.33
CA ALA A 34 -115.54 -78.08 -72.01
C ALA A 34 -115.05 -79.02 -70.90
N GLU A 35 -115.14 -80.34 -71.09
CA GLU A 35 -114.62 -81.34 -70.17
C GLU A 35 -113.10 -81.26 -70.04
N LEU A 36 -112.36 -81.18 -71.15
CA LEU A 36 -110.90 -81.03 -71.14
C LEU A 36 -110.44 -79.72 -70.48
N ARG A 37 -111.20 -78.62 -70.65
CA ARG A 37 -110.91 -77.36 -69.94
C ARG A 37 -111.17 -77.48 -68.45
N ALA A 38 -112.24 -78.15 -68.03
CA ALA A 38 -112.50 -78.41 -66.62
C ALA A 38 -111.43 -79.33 -66.00
N GLU A 39 -110.95 -80.31 -66.74
CA GLU A 39 -109.85 -81.20 -66.31
C GLU A 39 -108.51 -80.44 -66.24
N GLN A 40 -108.23 -79.56 -67.19
CA GLN A 40 -107.04 -78.68 -67.15
C GLN A 40 -107.08 -77.71 -65.96
N GLU A 41 -108.24 -77.13 -65.65
CA GLU A 41 -108.40 -76.31 -64.43
C GLU A 41 -108.23 -77.14 -63.15
N ARG A 42 -108.77 -78.37 -63.12
CA ARG A 42 -108.55 -79.30 -61.99
C ARG A 42 -107.08 -79.64 -61.82
N LEU A 43 -106.36 -79.93 -62.90
CA LEU A 43 -104.93 -80.23 -62.86
C LEU A 43 -104.08 -79.02 -62.48
N LEU A 44 -104.45 -77.81 -62.91
CA LEU A 44 -103.76 -76.59 -62.50
C LEU A 44 -104.01 -76.24 -61.03
N ARG A 45 -105.23 -76.46 -60.51
CA ARG A 45 -105.51 -76.34 -59.07
C ARG A 45 -104.75 -77.41 -58.29
N ALA A 46 -104.77 -78.67 -58.73
CA ALA A 46 -103.97 -79.73 -58.13
C ALA A 46 -102.47 -79.44 -58.18
N ARG A 47 -101.95 -78.77 -59.22
CA ARG A 47 -100.52 -78.36 -59.31
C ARG A 47 -100.18 -77.20 -58.38
N ARG A 48 -101.10 -76.25 -58.16
CA ARG A 48 -100.92 -75.14 -57.19
C ARG A 48 -101.07 -75.62 -55.74
N GLU A 49 -101.94 -76.59 -55.50
CA GLU A 49 -102.13 -77.25 -54.20
C GLU A 49 -101.05 -78.32 -53.94
N SER A 50 -100.47 -78.89 -55.00
CA SER A 50 -99.29 -79.78 -54.97
C SER A 50 -97.97 -79.03 -55.21
N GLU A 51 -97.92 -77.71 -55.05
CA GLU A 51 -96.67 -77.02 -54.73
C GLU A 51 -96.19 -77.57 -53.37
N SER A 52 -95.41 -78.65 -53.45
CA SER A 52 -94.88 -79.35 -52.28
C SER A 52 -94.25 -78.32 -51.33
N PRO A 53 -94.48 -78.41 -50.01
CA PRO A 53 -93.82 -77.56 -49.01
C PRO A 53 -92.29 -77.58 -49.19
N ALA A 54 -91.73 -78.61 -49.83
CA ALA A 54 -90.34 -78.69 -50.23
C ALA A 54 -89.88 -77.55 -51.16
N VAL A 55 -90.68 -77.10 -52.13
CA VAL A 55 -90.27 -76.04 -53.07
C VAL A 55 -90.23 -74.67 -52.38
N LYS A 56 -91.19 -74.40 -51.49
CA LYS A 56 -91.20 -73.19 -50.65
C LYS A 56 -90.07 -73.20 -49.62
N ALA A 57 -89.76 -74.37 -49.05
CA ALA A 57 -88.60 -74.55 -48.16
C ALA A 57 -87.27 -74.33 -48.89
N VAL A 58 -87.11 -74.85 -50.12
CA VAL A 58 -85.91 -74.63 -50.95
C VAL A 58 -85.77 -73.16 -51.34
N SER A 59 -86.84 -72.47 -51.71
CA SER A 59 -86.78 -71.03 -52.00
C SER A 59 -86.40 -70.20 -50.76
N ALA A 60 -86.91 -70.57 -49.57
CA ALA A 60 -86.52 -69.92 -48.32
C ALA A 60 -85.05 -70.17 -47.97
N LEU A 61 -84.57 -71.41 -48.13
CA LEU A 61 -83.15 -71.76 -47.93
C LEU A 61 -82.23 -71.07 -48.94
N LEU A 62 -82.64 -70.91 -50.20
CA LEU A 62 -81.88 -70.14 -51.20
C LEU A 62 -81.78 -68.66 -50.82
N LYS A 63 -82.88 -68.03 -50.38
CA LYS A 63 -82.84 -66.65 -49.86
C LYS A 63 -81.97 -66.52 -48.62
N GLN A 64 -81.96 -67.54 -47.76
CA GLN A 64 -81.07 -67.57 -46.60
C GLN A 64 -79.60 -67.74 -47.03
N ARG A 65 -79.32 -68.58 -48.03
CA ARG A 65 -77.99 -68.74 -48.63
C ARG A 65 -77.50 -67.43 -49.24
N ASP A 66 -78.34 -66.75 -50.02
CA ASP A 66 -77.99 -65.46 -50.64
C ASP A 66 -77.69 -64.38 -49.57
N LYS A 67 -78.44 -64.35 -48.47
CA LYS A 67 -78.14 -63.46 -47.33
C LYS A 67 -76.83 -63.79 -46.65
N LEU A 68 -76.54 -65.08 -46.43
CA LEU A 68 -75.27 -65.52 -45.88
C LEU A 68 -74.11 -65.21 -46.83
N ASP A 69 -74.31 -65.36 -48.14
CA ASP A 69 -73.32 -64.98 -49.16
C ASP A 69 -73.05 -63.46 -49.11
N GLU A 70 -74.09 -62.63 -48.99
CA GLU A 70 -73.93 -61.17 -48.80
C GLU A 70 -73.20 -60.81 -47.50
N GLU A 71 -73.49 -61.51 -46.39
CA GLU A 71 -72.79 -61.32 -45.11
C GLU A 71 -71.32 -61.74 -45.20
N ILE A 72 -71.03 -62.87 -45.85
CA ILE A 72 -69.67 -63.35 -46.10
C ILE A 72 -68.90 -62.36 -46.97
N GLU A 73 -69.51 -61.79 -48.02
CA GLU A 73 -68.84 -60.80 -48.87
C GLU A 73 -68.55 -59.50 -48.12
N LYS A 74 -69.47 -59.05 -47.23
CA LYS A 74 -69.18 -57.91 -46.34
C LYS A 74 -68.04 -58.24 -45.38
N GLU A 75 -68.03 -59.42 -44.78
CA GLU A 75 -66.98 -59.83 -43.85
C GLU A 75 -65.61 -59.93 -44.56
N LYS A 76 -65.56 -60.48 -45.78
CA LYS A 76 -64.34 -60.47 -46.62
C LYS A 76 -63.85 -59.06 -46.93
N GLN A 77 -64.75 -58.11 -47.21
CA GLN A 77 -64.38 -56.71 -47.42
C GLN A 77 -63.77 -56.11 -46.15
N THR A 78 -64.39 -56.31 -44.98
CA THR A 78 -63.84 -55.84 -43.70
C THR A 78 -62.48 -56.48 -43.40
N GLN A 79 -62.30 -57.77 -43.72
CA GLN A 79 -61.04 -58.46 -43.53
C GLN A 79 -59.94 -57.89 -44.43
N ALA A 80 -60.26 -57.56 -45.69
CA ALA A 80 -59.32 -56.93 -46.62
C ALA A 80 -58.94 -55.51 -46.17
N GLU A 81 -59.86 -54.75 -45.58
CA GLU A 81 -59.58 -53.44 -44.99
C GLU A 81 -58.66 -53.56 -43.77
N LEU A 82 -58.96 -54.47 -42.85
CA LEU A 82 -58.12 -54.73 -41.68
C LEU A 82 -56.72 -55.22 -42.08
N GLN A 83 -56.60 -56.06 -43.13
CA GLN A 83 -55.28 -56.46 -43.64
C GLN A 83 -54.48 -55.28 -44.20
N LYS A 84 -55.13 -54.33 -44.89
CA LYS A 84 -54.46 -53.11 -45.35
C LYS A 84 -54.01 -52.25 -44.16
N GLU A 85 -54.83 -52.11 -43.13
CA GLU A 85 -54.45 -51.39 -41.92
C GLU A 85 -53.27 -52.07 -41.19
N ILE A 86 -53.29 -53.39 -41.08
CA ILE A 86 -52.18 -54.17 -40.52
C ILE A 86 -50.91 -53.91 -41.33
N MET A 87 -50.96 -54.00 -42.66
CA MET A 87 -49.79 -53.70 -43.51
C MET A 87 -49.26 -52.26 -43.31
N ILE A 88 -50.15 -51.28 -43.19
CA ILE A 88 -49.76 -49.89 -42.92
C ILE A 88 -49.09 -49.77 -41.55
N MET A 89 -49.64 -50.41 -40.52
CA MET A 89 -49.09 -50.40 -39.17
C MET A 89 -47.76 -51.14 -39.07
N GLU A 90 -47.63 -52.28 -39.74
CA GLU A 90 -46.36 -53.02 -39.85
C GLU A 90 -45.30 -52.19 -40.56
N LYS A 91 -45.66 -51.48 -41.64
CA LYS A 91 -44.75 -50.55 -42.32
C LYS A 91 -44.31 -49.41 -41.41
N LYS A 92 -45.24 -48.79 -40.68
CA LYS A 92 -44.92 -47.74 -39.67
C LYS A 92 -44.03 -48.30 -38.55
N LEU A 93 -44.27 -49.52 -38.10
CA LEU A 93 -43.43 -50.20 -37.10
C LEU A 93 -42.03 -50.49 -37.66
N ALA A 94 -41.90 -50.89 -38.92
CA ALA A 94 -40.61 -51.11 -39.56
C ALA A 94 -39.83 -49.80 -39.75
N GLU A 95 -40.51 -48.70 -40.11
CA GLU A 95 -39.93 -47.36 -40.22
C GLU A 95 -39.45 -46.83 -38.87
N THR A 96 -40.26 -46.93 -37.82
CA THR A 96 -39.88 -46.54 -36.45
C THR A 96 -38.76 -47.42 -35.90
N ARG A 97 -38.81 -48.74 -36.10
CA ARG A 97 -37.72 -49.66 -35.71
C ARG A 97 -36.43 -49.39 -36.45
N ARG A 98 -36.46 -49.06 -37.74
CA ARG A 98 -35.28 -48.67 -38.52
C ARG A 98 -34.71 -47.32 -38.07
N GLY A 99 -35.58 -46.36 -37.73
CA GLY A 99 -35.17 -45.10 -37.10
C GLY A 99 -34.52 -45.30 -35.73
N GLN A 100 -35.04 -46.21 -34.91
CA GLN A 100 -34.53 -46.54 -33.57
C GLN A 100 -33.27 -47.41 -33.62
N ALA A 101 -33.19 -48.41 -34.49
CA ALA A 101 -32.01 -49.28 -34.63
C ALA A 101 -30.80 -48.54 -35.23
N SER A 102 -31.03 -47.50 -36.03
CA SER A 102 -29.96 -46.64 -36.55
C SER A 102 -29.39 -45.70 -35.48
N HIS A 103 -30.11 -45.46 -34.38
CA HIS A 103 -29.66 -44.60 -33.29
C HIS A 103 -29.22 -45.47 -32.11
N GLY A 104 -27.94 -45.83 -32.09
CA GLY A 104 -27.26 -46.35 -30.90
C GLY A 104 -27.28 -45.31 -29.77
N HIS A 105 -28.44 -45.12 -29.15
CA HIS A 105 -28.72 -44.02 -28.22
C HIS A 105 -27.94 -44.11 -26.90
N ASN A 106 -27.18 -45.20 -26.69
CA ASN A 106 -26.34 -45.44 -25.52
C ASN A 106 -24.88 -44.99 -25.70
N SER A 107 -24.37 -44.84 -26.93
CA SER A 107 -23.01 -44.30 -27.18
C SER A 107 -23.01 -42.77 -27.21
N GLN A 108 -24.02 -42.16 -27.84
CA GLN A 108 -24.16 -40.71 -27.99
C GLN A 108 -24.08 -39.92 -26.66
N PRO A 109 -24.83 -40.27 -25.58
CA PRO A 109 -24.71 -39.55 -24.30
C PRO A 109 -23.38 -39.81 -23.60
N ARG A 110 -22.78 -41.00 -23.76
CA ARG A 110 -21.45 -41.31 -23.20
C ARG A 110 -20.35 -40.52 -23.90
N ASP A 111 -20.44 -40.36 -25.21
CA ASP A 111 -19.47 -39.60 -26.00
C ASP A 111 -19.62 -38.10 -25.78
N ILE A 112 -20.85 -37.59 -25.61
CA ILE A 112 -21.11 -36.22 -25.13
C ILE A 112 -20.52 -36.03 -23.73
N GLN A 113 -20.71 -36.97 -22.80
CA GLN A 113 -20.17 -36.87 -21.45
C GLN A 113 -18.64 -36.91 -21.44
N LYS A 114 -18.01 -37.76 -22.28
CA LYS A 114 -16.55 -37.77 -22.47
C LYS A 114 -16.07 -36.45 -23.06
N ALA A 115 -16.73 -35.93 -24.09
CA ALA A 115 -16.41 -34.63 -24.68
C ALA A 115 -16.49 -33.51 -23.64
N MET A 116 -17.56 -33.46 -22.84
CA MET A 116 -17.72 -32.53 -21.71
C MET A 116 -16.59 -32.67 -20.69
N ARG A 117 -16.22 -33.89 -20.29
CA ARG A 117 -15.08 -34.09 -19.37
C ARG A 117 -13.78 -33.60 -19.99
N THR A 118 -13.52 -33.86 -21.26
CA THR A 118 -12.29 -33.39 -21.92
C THR A 118 -12.25 -31.87 -22.05
N THR A 119 -13.36 -31.20 -22.34
CA THR A 119 -13.42 -29.74 -22.41
C THR A 119 -13.33 -29.12 -21.02
N GLN A 120 -13.96 -29.74 -20.01
CA GLN A 120 -13.80 -29.36 -18.60
C GLN A 120 -12.33 -29.45 -18.18
N SER A 121 -11.66 -30.59 -18.41
CA SER A 121 -10.24 -30.73 -18.07
C SER A 121 -9.32 -29.82 -18.89
N LYS A 122 -9.70 -29.44 -20.12
CA LYS A 122 -8.97 -28.41 -20.89
C LYS A 122 -9.16 -27.02 -20.27
N LEU A 123 -10.38 -26.69 -19.86
CA LEU A 123 -10.71 -25.44 -19.19
C LEU A 123 -9.98 -25.32 -17.85
N ASP A 124 -9.99 -26.38 -17.04
CA ASP A 124 -9.32 -26.38 -15.74
C ASP A 124 -7.80 -26.26 -15.90
N ARG A 125 -7.20 -26.95 -16.89
CA ARG A 125 -5.78 -26.75 -17.23
C ARG A 125 -5.49 -25.32 -17.69
N SER A 126 -6.38 -24.72 -18.49
CA SER A 126 -6.23 -23.32 -18.91
C SER A 126 -6.36 -22.35 -17.74
N ARG A 127 -7.29 -22.61 -16.80
CA ARG A 127 -7.47 -21.83 -15.57
C ARG A 127 -6.27 -21.93 -14.65
N ALA A 128 -5.72 -23.13 -14.46
CA ALA A 128 -4.51 -23.33 -13.67
C ALA A 128 -3.33 -22.54 -14.25
N ARG A 129 -3.10 -22.63 -15.57
CA ARG A 129 -2.07 -21.83 -16.26
C ARG A 129 -2.31 -20.33 -16.12
N PHE A 130 -3.56 -19.88 -16.26
CA PHE A 130 -3.90 -18.47 -16.07
C PHE A 130 -3.61 -18.00 -14.64
N ASN A 131 -4.00 -18.78 -13.64
CA ASN A 131 -3.74 -18.46 -12.23
C ASN A 131 -2.24 -18.44 -11.92
N GLU A 132 -1.47 -19.35 -12.50
CA GLU A 132 -0.01 -19.35 -12.39
C GLU A 132 0.59 -18.08 -13.00
N GLN A 133 0.14 -17.68 -14.20
CA GLN A 133 0.56 -16.41 -14.81
C GLN A 133 0.14 -15.19 -13.98
N MET A 134 -1.04 -15.22 -13.34
CA MET A 134 -1.46 -14.14 -12.43
C MET A 134 -0.58 -14.07 -11.18
N LYS A 135 -0.14 -15.21 -10.64
CA LYS A 135 0.81 -15.25 -9.51
C LYS A 135 2.16 -14.66 -9.92
N ILE A 136 2.69 -15.04 -11.07
CA ILE A 136 3.93 -14.49 -11.61
C ILE A 136 3.78 -12.98 -11.85
N ASN A 137 2.65 -12.53 -12.43
CA ASN A 137 2.38 -11.11 -12.66
C ASN A 137 2.30 -10.31 -11.34
N SER A 138 1.65 -10.88 -10.32
CA SER A 138 1.59 -10.28 -8.98
C SER A 138 2.99 -10.16 -8.36
N GLN A 139 3.83 -11.18 -8.50
CA GLN A 139 5.21 -11.13 -8.03
C GLN A 139 6.03 -10.06 -8.77
N LEU A 140 5.94 -10.03 -10.10
CA LEU A 140 6.64 -9.02 -10.92
C LEU A 140 6.20 -7.59 -10.57
N ARG A 141 4.92 -7.37 -10.24
CA ARG A 141 4.44 -6.06 -9.76
C ARG A 141 5.10 -5.67 -8.45
N LYS A 142 5.18 -6.59 -7.48
CA LYS A 142 5.87 -6.35 -6.21
C LYS A 142 7.37 -6.06 -6.43
N ASP A 143 8.01 -6.78 -7.33
CA ASP A 143 9.42 -6.56 -7.66
C ASP A 143 9.62 -5.18 -8.32
N ILE A 144 8.72 -4.76 -9.21
CA ILE A 144 8.72 -3.42 -9.81
C ILE A 144 8.54 -2.33 -8.75
N GLU A 145 7.59 -2.50 -7.82
CA GLU A 145 7.37 -1.57 -6.70
C GLU A 145 8.62 -1.48 -5.81
N MET A 146 9.24 -2.61 -5.50
CA MET A 146 10.48 -2.65 -4.73
C MET A 146 11.61 -1.89 -5.44
N LEU A 147 11.78 -2.11 -6.76
CA LEU A 147 12.77 -1.41 -7.56
C LEU A 147 12.48 0.10 -7.63
N HIS A 148 11.22 0.52 -7.70
CA HIS A 148 10.85 1.93 -7.63
C HIS A 148 11.17 2.57 -6.28
N MET A 149 10.90 1.86 -5.17
CA MET A 149 11.24 2.32 -3.83
C MET A 149 12.77 2.44 -3.68
N GLN A 150 13.53 1.43 -4.12
CA GLN A 150 14.99 1.45 -4.12
C GLN A 150 15.52 2.62 -4.95
N ARG A 151 15.03 2.82 -6.18
CA ARG A 151 15.43 3.95 -7.03
C ARG A 151 15.19 5.28 -6.36
N THR A 152 14.04 5.44 -5.70
CA THR A 152 13.70 6.67 -4.97
C THR A 152 14.67 6.92 -3.82
N ARG A 153 14.98 5.88 -3.03
CA ARG A 153 15.98 5.95 -1.96
C ARG A 153 17.37 6.30 -2.49
N PHE A 154 17.79 5.70 -3.60
CA PHE A 154 19.05 6.02 -4.26
C PHE A 154 19.09 7.46 -4.76
N GLN A 155 18.02 7.96 -5.36
CA GLN A 155 17.93 9.36 -5.80
C GLN A 155 18.00 10.34 -4.61
N GLN A 156 17.37 10.02 -3.49
CA GLN A 156 17.48 10.82 -2.27
C GLN A 156 18.94 10.85 -1.74
N LEU A 157 19.62 9.70 -1.71
CA LEU A 157 21.02 9.62 -1.31
C LEU A 157 21.92 10.40 -2.27
N TYR A 158 21.70 10.27 -3.58
CA TYR A 158 22.44 11.00 -4.60
C TYR A 158 22.29 12.51 -4.44
N ARG A 159 21.06 13.02 -4.24
CA ARG A 159 20.81 14.46 -3.98
C ARG A 159 21.50 14.95 -2.70
N LYS A 160 21.53 14.12 -1.65
CA LYS A 160 22.27 14.46 -0.41
C LYS A 160 23.77 14.55 -0.68
N LEU A 161 24.33 13.60 -1.41
CA LEU A 161 25.74 13.61 -1.78
C LEU A 161 26.10 14.80 -2.67
N GLU A 162 25.24 15.11 -3.65
CA GLU A 162 25.40 16.27 -4.53
C GLU A 162 25.37 17.58 -3.73
N LYS A 163 24.47 17.70 -2.74
CA LYS A 163 24.45 18.85 -1.83
C LYS A 163 25.75 18.97 -1.03
N VAL A 164 26.24 17.88 -0.45
CA VAL A 164 27.53 17.88 0.29
C VAL A 164 28.69 18.28 -0.62
N LEU A 165 28.71 17.83 -1.88
CA LEU A 165 29.73 18.24 -2.85
C LEU A 165 29.63 19.73 -3.21
N GLN A 166 28.41 20.29 -3.31
CA GLN A 166 28.22 21.72 -3.53
C GLN A 166 28.67 22.54 -2.33
N ASP A 167 28.32 22.11 -1.11
CA ASP A 167 28.75 22.76 0.13
C ASP A 167 30.29 22.74 0.25
N MET A 168 30.93 21.58 0.01
CA MET A 168 32.39 21.48 0.01
C MET A 168 33.05 22.37 -1.05
N ARG A 169 32.46 22.51 -2.25
CA ARG A 169 32.97 23.45 -3.27
C ARG A 169 32.86 24.90 -2.80
N LYS A 170 31.78 25.25 -2.10
CA LYS A 170 31.60 26.57 -1.51
C LYS A 170 32.63 26.83 -0.41
N ASP A 171 32.88 25.86 0.46
CA ASP A 171 33.89 25.95 1.51
C ASP A 171 35.29 26.11 0.92
N ILE A 172 35.62 25.36 -0.15
CA ILE A 172 36.88 25.53 -0.88
C ILE A 172 36.99 26.95 -1.46
N ALA A 173 35.94 27.48 -2.08
CA ALA A 173 35.94 28.84 -2.61
C ALA A 173 36.14 29.88 -1.51
N GLU A 174 35.47 29.72 -0.37
CA GLU A 174 35.61 30.62 0.78
C GLU A 174 37.04 30.58 1.36
N VAL A 175 37.64 29.40 1.48
CA VAL A 175 39.04 29.27 1.91
C VAL A 175 39.99 29.92 0.91
N VAL A 176 39.73 29.79 -0.39
CA VAL A 176 40.53 30.46 -1.43
C VAL A 176 40.40 31.99 -1.28
N ASP A 177 39.20 32.53 -1.10
CA ASP A 177 38.99 33.98 -0.92
C ASP A 177 39.65 34.49 0.37
N LYS A 178 39.53 33.76 1.48
CA LYS A 178 40.24 34.05 2.75
C LYS A 178 41.76 34.00 2.57
N SER A 179 42.27 33.06 1.79
CA SER A 179 43.70 32.96 1.50
C SER A 179 44.20 34.11 0.61
N ALA A 180 43.41 34.53 -0.37
CA ALA A 180 43.71 35.66 -1.24
C ALA A 180 43.76 36.97 -0.46
N THR A 181 42.73 37.24 0.36
CA THR A 181 42.69 38.43 1.22
C THR A 181 43.83 38.47 2.24
N ALA A 182 44.18 37.33 2.85
CA ALA A 182 45.34 37.24 3.74
C ALA A 182 46.67 37.47 3.01
N TYR A 183 46.78 37.00 1.76
CA TYR A 183 47.95 37.23 0.93
C TYR A 183 48.11 38.71 0.56
N ASP A 184 47.02 39.37 0.16
CA ASP A 184 47.02 40.81 -0.16
C ASP A 184 47.41 41.62 1.08
N ALA A 185 46.85 41.32 2.25
CA ALA A 185 47.21 41.98 3.50
C ALA A 185 48.70 41.79 3.87
N LYS A 186 49.25 40.59 3.63
CA LYS A 186 50.68 40.32 3.82
C LYS A 186 51.52 41.15 2.86
N VAL A 187 51.15 41.22 1.58
CA VAL A 187 51.86 42.02 0.57
C VAL A 187 51.85 43.49 0.97
N ASP A 188 50.72 44.03 1.42
CA ASP A 188 50.60 45.40 1.92
C ASP A 188 51.45 45.67 3.18
N ALA A 189 51.50 44.72 4.11
CA ALA A 189 52.37 44.84 5.28
C ALA A 189 53.86 44.79 4.88
N GLN A 190 54.20 43.94 3.92
CA GLN A 190 55.56 43.83 3.40
C GLN A 190 56.00 45.11 2.68
N THR A 191 55.15 45.70 1.84
CA THR A 191 55.44 46.96 1.12
C THR A 191 55.58 48.13 2.10
N LYS A 192 54.73 48.21 3.13
CA LYS A 192 54.88 49.19 4.22
C LYS A 192 56.20 49.00 4.97
N THR A 193 56.57 47.76 5.27
CA THR A 193 57.83 47.44 5.94
C THR A 193 59.04 47.85 5.09
N THR A 194 59.03 47.59 3.79
CA THR A 194 60.10 48.04 2.89
C THR A 194 60.18 49.56 2.82
N MET A 195 59.03 50.26 2.73
CA MET A 195 59.00 51.72 2.74
C MET A 195 59.57 52.32 4.04
N ILE A 196 59.22 51.78 5.20
CA ILE A 196 59.76 52.24 6.50
C ILE A 196 61.27 52.00 6.57
N LYS A 197 61.76 50.84 6.11
CA LYS A 197 63.20 50.54 6.06
C LYS A 197 63.94 51.51 5.13
N GLU A 198 63.42 51.76 3.94
CA GLU A 198 64.01 52.73 3.01
C GLU A 198 64.03 54.15 3.59
N LYS A 199 62.95 54.56 4.27
CA LYS A 199 62.90 55.85 4.97
C LYS A 199 63.96 55.91 6.08
N ALA A 200 64.07 54.89 6.92
CA ALA A 200 65.07 54.86 7.99
C ALA A 200 66.51 54.94 7.45
N VAL A 201 66.80 54.28 6.32
CA VAL A 201 68.11 54.39 5.64
C VAL A 201 68.37 55.81 5.15
N LYS A 202 67.37 56.46 4.55
CA LYS A 202 67.49 57.86 4.09
C LYS A 202 67.69 58.82 5.27
N ASP A 203 66.91 58.68 6.34
CA ASP A 203 67.01 59.51 7.53
C ASP A 203 68.41 59.34 8.18
N LEU A 204 68.92 58.11 8.30
CA LEU A 204 70.28 57.86 8.80
C LEU A 204 71.36 58.47 7.91
N ALA A 205 71.18 58.43 6.58
CA ALA A 205 72.08 59.10 5.65
C ALA A 205 72.03 60.63 5.82
N GLN A 206 70.85 61.22 6.04
CA GLN A 206 70.70 62.65 6.34
C GLN A 206 71.36 63.02 7.67
N TYR A 207 71.07 62.29 8.76
CA TYR A 207 71.69 62.53 10.06
C TYR A 207 73.22 62.42 10.01
N SER A 208 73.76 61.45 9.27
CA SER A 208 75.23 61.33 9.14
C SER A 208 75.83 62.48 8.34
N ALA A 209 75.15 63.00 7.30
CA ALA A 209 75.57 64.19 6.57
C ALA A 209 75.51 65.46 7.43
N GLU A 210 74.44 65.65 8.21
CA GLU A 210 74.30 66.77 9.15
C GLU A 210 75.36 66.72 10.26
N MET A 211 75.64 65.52 10.80
CA MET A 211 76.69 65.34 11.80
C MET A 211 78.06 65.73 11.26
N GLN A 212 78.40 65.28 10.04
CA GLN A 212 79.66 65.67 9.39
C GLN A 212 79.76 67.18 9.15
N GLU A 213 78.65 67.85 8.82
CA GLU A 213 78.64 69.30 8.65
C GLU A 213 78.83 70.03 9.98
N LEU A 214 78.17 69.58 11.05
CA LEU A 214 78.38 70.10 12.40
C LEU A 214 79.83 69.90 12.87
N GLU A 215 80.42 68.73 12.60
CA GLU A 215 81.84 68.47 12.89
C GLU A 215 82.76 69.43 12.13
N ARG A 216 82.47 69.74 10.86
CA ARG A 216 83.22 70.74 10.09
C ARG A 216 83.09 72.13 10.68
N VAL A 217 81.89 72.54 11.08
CA VAL A 217 81.64 73.84 11.73
C VAL A 217 82.40 73.94 13.04
N ILE A 218 82.34 72.90 13.89
CA ILE A 218 83.07 72.84 15.16
C ILE A 218 84.59 72.88 14.92
N ALA A 219 85.11 72.14 13.93
CA ALA A 219 86.53 72.17 13.59
C ALA A 219 86.97 73.58 13.14
N HIS A 220 86.15 74.25 12.33
CA HIS A 220 86.39 75.62 11.91
C HIS A 220 86.33 76.60 13.09
N GLU A 221 85.35 76.48 13.99
CA GLU A 221 85.28 77.28 15.23
C GLU A 221 86.46 77.01 16.16
N HIS A 222 86.91 75.77 16.27
CA HIS A 222 88.08 75.41 17.07
C HIS A 222 89.34 76.05 16.50
N GLN A 223 89.54 75.96 15.18
CA GLN A 223 90.65 76.64 14.50
C GLN A 223 90.59 78.16 14.69
N LEU A 224 89.40 78.77 14.59
CA LEU A 224 89.20 80.19 14.84
C LEU A 224 89.49 80.56 16.30
N LYS A 225 89.05 79.72 17.25
CA LYS A 225 89.28 79.91 18.67
C LYS A 225 90.76 79.76 19.00
N GLU A 226 91.44 78.74 18.49
CA GLU A 226 92.88 78.54 18.61
C GLU A 226 93.66 79.73 18.04
N PHE A 227 93.24 80.23 16.88
CA PHE A 227 93.78 81.45 16.29
C PHE A 227 93.58 82.65 17.21
N MET A 228 92.36 82.86 17.72
CA MET A 228 92.04 83.93 18.67
C MET A 228 92.78 83.79 19.99
N THR A 229 92.93 82.59 20.56
CA THR A 229 93.70 82.34 21.79
C THR A 229 95.19 82.54 21.55
N THR A 230 95.72 82.19 20.39
CA THR A 230 97.13 82.47 20.06
C THR A 230 97.37 83.98 19.95
N LYS A 231 96.42 84.72 19.37
CA LYS A 231 96.45 86.20 19.30
C LYS A 231 96.18 86.88 20.66
N ASN A 232 95.30 86.33 21.50
CA ASN A 232 94.98 86.85 22.83
C ASN A 232 96.02 86.43 23.88
N ASN A 233 96.68 85.28 23.79
CA ASN A 233 97.80 84.90 24.66
C ASN A 233 99.01 85.81 24.46
N GLN A 234 99.16 86.43 23.27
CA GLN A 234 100.09 87.54 23.08
C GLN A 234 99.67 88.83 23.82
N ARG A 235 98.38 88.99 24.19
CA ARG A 235 97.84 90.14 24.94
C ARG A 235 97.63 89.86 26.44
N ALA A 236 97.42 88.61 26.85
CA ALA A 236 97.07 88.20 28.21
C ALA A 236 98.27 87.86 29.13
N ASN A 237 99.52 88.03 28.66
CA ASN A 237 100.70 87.99 29.53
C ASN A 237 100.83 89.21 30.46
N MET A 238 99.84 90.11 30.47
CA MET A 238 99.68 91.17 31.45
C MET A 238 98.25 91.08 31.97
N ASP A 239 98.10 90.74 33.25
CA ASP A 239 96.85 90.77 34.03
C ASP A 239 96.04 89.47 34.09
N ASN A 240 96.29 88.66 35.13
CA ASN A 240 95.28 88.49 36.18
C ASN A 240 95.79 87.66 37.37
N GLY A 241 95.83 88.32 38.53
CA GLY A 241 96.01 87.70 39.83
C GLY A 241 94.71 87.73 40.65
N LYS A 242 94.37 86.56 41.20
CA LYS A 242 93.61 86.33 42.45
C LYS A 242 92.12 86.66 42.44
N LYS A 243 91.27 85.63 42.66
CA LYS A 243 90.18 85.63 43.67
C LYS A 243 89.38 84.31 43.67
N THR A 244 89.87 83.31 44.42
CA THR A 244 88.98 82.23 44.91
C THR A 244 89.47 81.68 46.26
N ARG A 245 89.43 82.51 47.30
CA ARG A 245 89.56 82.05 48.68
C ARG A 245 88.58 82.84 49.53
N ARG A 246 87.37 82.27 49.68
CA ARG A 246 86.38 82.52 50.75
C ARG A 246 85.04 81.91 50.33
N ARG A 247 84.86 80.60 50.55
CA ARG A 247 83.53 79.99 50.59
C ARG A 247 83.54 78.68 51.38
N GLN A 248 83.97 78.79 52.63
CA GLN A 248 83.63 77.86 53.69
C GLN A 248 83.19 78.71 54.88
N GLU A 249 82.27 78.18 55.68
CA GLU A 249 81.73 78.76 56.93
C GLU A 249 80.47 79.63 56.76
N MET A 250 79.32 78.96 56.63
CA MET A 250 78.22 79.13 57.60
C MET A 250 77.20 78.02 57.40
N LYS A 251 77.42 76.93 58.13
CA LYS A 251 76.53 75.77 58.23
C LYS A 251 76.14 75.68 59.69
N GLN A 252 75.14 76.45 60.12
CA GLN A 252 74.35 76.24 61.34
C GLN A 252 73.44 77.46 61.58
N GLN A 253 72.16 77.34 61.25
CA GLN A 253 71.02 77.72 62.11
C GLN A 253 69.72 77.59 61.30
N ARG A 254 68.99 76.53 61.59
CA ARG A 254 67.56 76.40 61.32
C ARG A 254 66.90 76.20 62.68
N LYS A 255 65.88 77.00 63.01
CA LYS A 255 64.52 76.56 63.41
C LYS A 255 63.68 77.70 64.00
N ALA A 256 62.36 77.56 63.77
CA ALA A 256 61.21 78.37 64.22
C ALA A 256 61.01 79.68 63.42
N ASP A 257 59.82 80.08 62.97
CA ASP A 257 58.41 79.67 63.07
C ASP A 257 57.72 80.45 61.91
N GLY A 258 56.73 79.99 61.14
CA GLY A 258 55.36 79.75 61.56
C GLY A 258 54.43 80.92 61.14
N GLY A 259 53.89 80.87 59.91
CA GLY A 259 52.62 81.52 59.53
C GLY A 259 52.63 83.00 59.13
N GLU A 260 52.40 83.27 57.84
CA GLU A 260 51.32 84.13 57.29
C GLU A 260 51.68 84.64 55.89
N GLU A 261 50.86 84.25 54.90
CA GLU A 261 51.07 84.50 53.49
C GLU A 261 50.46 85.85 53.08
N THR A 262 51.31 86.77 52.65
CA THR A 262 50.93 87.93 51.83
C THR A 262 52.19 88.48 51.19
N LEU A 263 52.22 88.56 49.84
CA LEU A 263 53.21 89.12 48.89
C LEU A 263 54.71 89.07 49.25
N ASP A 264 55.11 89.50 50.44
CA ASP A 264 56.40 89.24 51.05
C ASP A 264 56.66 87.75 51.30
N SER A 265 55.63 86.91 51.47
CA SER A 265 55.80 85.44 51.56
C SER A 265 56.21 84.80 50.23
N LEU A 266 55.63 85.26 49.12
CA LEU A 266 56.05 84.87 47.76
C LEU A 266 57.46 85.38 47.49
N ARG A 267 57.77 86.62 47.88
CA ARG A 267 59.14 87.17 47.74
C ARG A 267 60.16 86.40 48.58
N LYS A 268 59.81 86.03 49.82
CA LYS A 268 60.65 85.20 50.71
C LYS A 268 60.73 83.74 50.26
N ALA A 269 59.67 83.15 49.72
CA ALA A 269 59.68 81.81 49.12
C ALA A 269 60.55 81.80 47.85
N PHE A 270 60.48 82.84 47.02
CA PHE A 270 61.38 83.02 45.88
C PHE A 270 62.84 83.20 46.31
N GLN A 271 63.09 83.98 47.37
CA GLN A 271 64.44 84.19 47.91
C GLN A 271 64.98 82.91 48.57
N GLN A 272 64.15 82.12 49.24
CA GLN A 272 64.50 80.80 49.77
C GLN A 272 64.72 79.77 48.66
N ILE A 273 63.94 79.79 47.58
CA ILE A 273 64.17 78.92 46.42
C ILE A 273 65.48 79.33 45.74
N GLN A 274 65.76 80.63 45.59
CA GLN A 274 67.02 81.16 45.06
C GLN A 274 68.23 80.76 45.93
N GLU A 275 68.08 80.77 47.26
CA GLU A 275 69.09 80.30 48.21
C GLU A 275 69.26 78.76 48.22
N LEU A 276 68.18 77.99 48.01
CA LEU A 276 68.19 76.52 47.99
C LEU A 276 68.67 75.92 46.65
N THR A 277 68.39 76.59 45.53
CA THR A 277 68.81 76.15 44.19
C THR A 277 70.14 76.75 43.73
N GLY A 278 70.60 77.83 44.38
CA GLY A 278 71.92 78.41 44.17
C GLY A 278 72.13 79.06 42.79
N GLU A 279 71.06 79.35 42.06
CA GLU A 279 71.12 80.04 40.77
C GLU A 279 70.53 81.46 40.86
N ASP A 280 71.38 82.45 40.60
CA ASP A 280 71.05 83.88 40.71
C ASP A 280 70.19 84.43 39.56
N ASN A 281 69.85 83.59 38.56
CA ASN A 281 69.21 84.03 37.33
C ASN A 281 67.74 83.58 37.26
N LEU A 282 66.82 84.51 37.55
CA LEU A 282 65.37 84.29 37.67
C LEU A 282 64.76 83.54 36.48
N GLY A 283 65.24 83.82 35.26
CA GLY A 283 64.75 83.16 34.05
C GLY A 283 65.04 81.65 34.02
N LYS A 284 66.20 81.22 34.54
CA LYS A 284 66.62 79.80 34.57
C LYS A 284 65.85 78.98 35.59
N LEU A 285 65.52 79.59 36.74
CA LEU A 285 64.72 78.94 37.77
C LEU A 285 63.29 78.69 37.29
N VAL A 286 62.68 79.70 36.65
CA VAL A 286 61.36 79.56 36.03
C VAL A 286 61.38 78.52 34.92
N THR A 287 62.42 78.47 34.07
CA THR A 287 62.52 77.41 33.05
C THR A 287 62.67 76.01 33.66
N LYS A 288 63.44 75.85 34.73
CA LYS A 288 63.55 74.55 35.42
C LYS A 288 62.23 74.15 36.10
N PHE A 289 61.47 75.11 36.62
CA PHE A 289 60.17 74.84 37.22
C PHE A 289 59.13 74.48 36.16
N ILE A 290 59.08 75.21 35.04
CA ILE A 290 58.24 74.87 33.88
C ILE A 290 58.62 73.49 33.33
N GLN A 291 59.91 73.18 33.17
CA GLN A 291 60.34 71.84 32.77
C GLN A 291 60.02 70.76 33.82
N GLY A 292 59.96 71.13 35.10
CA GLY A 292 59.52 70.25 36.17
C GLY A 292 58.02 69.98 36.08
N GLU A 293 57.23 71.03 35.84
CA GLU A 293 55.78 71.01 35.69
C GLU A 293 55.36 70.27 34.42
N GLU A 294 56.04 70.49 33.29
CA GLU A 294 55.84 69.76 32.03
C GLU A 294 56.13 68.25 32.21
N ARG A 295 57.20 67.90 32.91
CA ARG A 295 57.49 66.49 33.25
C ARG A 295 56.41 65.91 34.17
N ASN A 296 55.93 66.69 35.13
CA ASN A 296 54.90 66.25 36.06
C ASN A 296 53.55 66.10 35.35
N PHE A 297 53.23 66.98 34.41
CA PHE A 297 52.05 66.91 33.56
C PHE A 297 52.12 65.71 32.60
N ALA A 298 53.28 65.44 32.01
CA ALA A 298 53.50 64.25 31.20
C ALA A 298 53.33 62.96 32.03
N LEU A 299 53.87 62.92 33.25
CA LEU A 299 53.66 61.80 34.18
C LEU A 299 52.19 61.64 34.58
N PHE A 300 51.49 62.73 34.85
CA PHE A 300 50.07 62.70 35.19
C PHE A 300 49.21 62.18 34.03
N ASN A 301 49.49 62.62 32.81
CA ASN A 301 48.82 62.12 31.60
C ASN A 301 49.12 60.63 31.39
N TYR A 302 50.37 60.21 31.56
CA TYR A 302 50.74 58.80 31.48
C TYR A 302 50.03 57.95 32.53
N VAL A 303 49.94 58.41 33.79
CA VAL A 303 49.20 57.72 34.85
C VAL A 303 47.72 57.64 34.50
N ASN A 304 47.10 58.70 33.98
CA ASN A 304 45.70 58.67 33.56
C ASN A 304 45.46 57.72 32.39
N GLU A 305 46.36 57.68 31.42
CA GLU A 305 46.28 56.76 30.28
C GLU A 305 46.44 55.31 30.74
N GLN A 306 47.39 55.03 31.62
CA GLN A 306 47.55 53.71 32.24
C GLN A 306 46.33 53.32 33.08
N ASN A 307 45.71 54.27 33.77
CA ASN A 307 44.50 54.00 34.55
C ASN A 307 43.29 53.74 33.64
N ALA A 308 43.17 54.48 32.53
CA ALA A 308 42.14 54.23 31.52
C ALA A 308 42.33 52.85 30.84
N GLU A 309 43.58 52.47 30.55
CA GLU A 309 43.91 51.14 30.02
C GLU A 309 43.61 50.04 31.04
N ALA A 310 43.90 50.28 32.33
CA ALA A 310 43.56 49.36 33.41
C ALA A 310 42.05 49.17 33.57
N GLU A 311 41.24 50.23 33.48
CA GLU A 311 39.78 50.13 33.50
C GLU A 311 39.25 49.39 32.27
N ARG A 312 39.76 49.68 31.07
CA ARG A 312 39.38 48.93 29.85
C ARG A 312 39.66 47.43 29.99
N LEU A 313 40.84 47.07 30.51
CA LEU A 313 41.19 45.66 30.73
C LEU A 313 40.31 45.02 31.82
N ARG A 314 39.90 45.77 32.85
CA ARG A 314 38.96 45.27 33.86
C ARG A 314 37.58 45.00 33.27
N GLU A 315 37.07 45.89 32.42
CA GLU A 315 35.81 45.70 31.70
C GLU A 315 35.88 44.48 30.78
N GLU A 316 36.96 44.32 30.02
CA GLU A 316 37.17 43.16 29.16
C GLU A 316 37.22 41.84 29.97
N ILE A 317 37.94 41.82 31.09
CA ILE A 317 37.97 40.67 32.00
C ILE A 317 36.56 40.39 32.54
N GLN A 318 35.80 41.41 32.89
CA GLN A 318 34.44 41.24 33.40
C GLN A 318 33.52 40.67 32.32
N GLN A 319 33.63 41.14 31.08
CA GLN A 319 32.85 40.66 29.94
C GLN A 319 33.18 39.19 29.61
N ILE A 320 34.46 38.84 29.55
CA ILE A 320 34.90 37.44 29.35
C ILE A 320 34.37 36.54 30.47
N ARG A 321 34.38 37.02 31.73
CA ARG A 321 33.82 36.26 32.86
C ARG A 321 32.31 36.06 32.73
N THR A 322 31.57 37.09 32.32
CA THR A 322 30.12 36.95 32.11
C THR A 322 29.81 36.00 30.96
N ASP A 323 30.58 36.05 29.88
CA ASP A 323 30.39 35.17 28.73
C ASP A 323 30.72 33.71 29.08
N THR A 324 31.80 33.50 29.86
CA THR A 324 32.17 32.18 30.37
C THR A 324 31.06 31.60 31.26
N GLU A 325 30.47 32.41 32.14
CA GLU A 325 29.36 31.97 33.00
C GLU A 325 28.12 31.61 32.17
N GLN A 326 27.78 32.42 31.16
CA GLN A 326 26.67 32.11 30.26
C GLN A 326 26.89 30.83 29.45
N LEU A 327 28.10 30.61 28.95
CA LEU A 327 28.47 29.38 28.25
C LEU A 327 28.41 28.17 29.18
N ASN A 328 28.87 28.30 30.43
CA ASN A 328 28.76 27.23 31.43
C ASN A 328 27.30 26.88 31.74
N ILE A 329 26.42 27.88 31.90
CA ILE A 329 24.99 27.65 32.11
C ILE A 329 24.37 26.93 30.91
N LYS A 330 24.65 27.38 29.68
CA LYS A 330 24.15 26.74 28.45
C LYS A 330 24.66 25.30 28.31
N SER A 331 25.95 25.06 28.57
CA SER A 331 26.55 23.71 28.54
C SER A 331 25.87 22.80 29.55
N ARG A 332 25.62 23.29 30.78
CA ARG A 332 24.95 22.52 31.82
C ARG A 332 23.49 22.19 31.48
N GLN A 333 22.77 23.15 30.88
CA GLN A 333 21.41 22.91 30.38
C GLN A 333 21.40 21.85 29.27
N GLN A 334 22.29 21.98 28.29
CA GLN A 334 22.41 21.02 27.18
C GLN A 334 22.79 19.62 27.69
N GLU A 335 23.69 19.52 28.67
CA GLU A 335 24.06 18.24 29.28
C GLU A 335 22.89 17.62 30.06
N GLN A 336 22.10 18.44 30.76
CA GLN A 336 20.90 17.97 31.44
C GLN A 336 19.84 17.47 30.47
N GLU A 337 19.59 18.19 29.37
CA GLU A 337 18.68 17.76 28.30
C GLU A 337 19.17 16.46 27.63
N SER A 338 20.46 16.38 27.33
CA SER A 338 21.08 15.18 26.77
C SER A 338 20.94 13.99 27.72
N GLN A 339 21.13 14.19 29.02
CA GLN A 339 20.98 13.14 30.03
C GLN A 339 19.53 12.65 30.14
N VAL A 340 18.55 13.55 30.07
CA VAL A 340 17.13 13.17 30.06
C VAL A 340 16.79 12.36 28.80
N ALA A 341 17.24 12.81 27.63
CA ALA A 341 17.05 12.08 26.38
C ALA A 341 17.71 10.69 26.40
N LEU A 342 18.94 10.59 26.91
CA LEU A 342 19.65 9.32 27.08
C LEU A 342 18.90 8.37 28.02
N ASN A 343 18.37 8.88 29.13
CA ASN A 343 17.58 8.08 30.06
C ASN A 343 16.27 7.60 29.42
N GLN A 344 15.60 8.45 28.63
CA GLN A 344 14.39 8.06 27.91
C GLN A 344 14.67 6.95 26.89
N VAL A 345 15.72 7.10 26.08
CA VAL A 345 16.14 6.07 25.11
C VAL A 345 16.55 4.78 25.81
N LYS A 346 17.25 4.88 26.95
CA LYS A 346 17.63 3.71 27.77
C LYS A 346 16.40 2.97 28.31
N ASN A 347 15.39 3.69 28.79
CA ASN A 347 14.15 3.10 29.29
C ASN A 347 13.37 2.41 28.17
N GLN A 348 13.23 3.06 27.00
CA GLN A 348 12.60 2.46 25.82
C GLN A 348 13.34 1.20 25.36
N LEU A 349 14.68 1.22 25.38
CA LEU A 349 15.48 0.05 25.05
C LEU A 349 15.23 -1.09 26.05
N GLN A 350 15.13 -0.80 27.34
CA GLN A 350 14.88 -1.79 28.38
C GLN A 350 13.48 -2.40 28.24
N GLU A 351 12.47 -1.58 27.96
CA GLU A 351 11.10 -2.03 27.72
C GLU A 351 11.00 -2.91 26.47
N CYS A 352 11.59 -2.47 25.36
CA CYS A 352 11.64 -3.25 24.11
C CYS A 352 12.36 -4.59 24.30
N LYS A 353 13.47 -4.61 25.06
CA LYS A 353 14.17 -5.86 25.42
C LYS A 353 13.29 -6.78 26.26
N ALA A 354 12.58 -6.26 27.26
CA ALA A 354 11.67 -7.05 28.08
C ALA A 354 10.53 -7.66 27.24
N GLN A 355 9.94 -6.89 26.33
CA GLN A 355 8.92 -7.39 25.40
C GLN A 355 9.48 -8.46 24.46
N THR A 356 10.67 -8.25 23.91
CA THR A 356 11.33 -9.24 23.04
C THR A 356 11.56 -10.56 23.77
N GLN A 357 12.05 -10.49 25.01
CA GLN A 357 12.26 -11.67 25.84
C GLN A 357 10.95 -12.39 26.16
N GLN A 358 9.86 -11.65 26.43
CA GLN A 358 8.54 -12.26 26.61
C GLN A 358 8.05 -12.99 25.35
N TYR A 359 8.25 -12.41 24.16
CA TYR A 359 7.88 -13.08 22.91
C TYR A 359 8.76 -14.30 22.61
N GLU A 360 10.04 -14.26 22.96
CA GLU A 360 10.96 -15.39 22.86
C GLU A 360 10.53 -16.53 23.80
N ASP A 361 10.21 -16.23 25.06
CA ASP A 361 9.69 -17.20 26.02
C ASP A 361 8.37 -17.84 25.55
N GLN A 362 7.48 -17.04 24.95
CA GLN A 362 6.23 -17.53 24.36
C GLN A 362 6.47 -18.43 23.13
N ALA A 363 7.39 -18.04 22.25
CA ALA A 363 7.77 -18.83 21.08
C ALA A 363 8.39 -20.18 21.49
N ASP A 364 9.26 -20.18 22.49
CA ASP A 364 9.86 -21.39 23.07
C ASP A 364 8.79 -22.30 23.69
N HIS A 365 7.81 -21.71 24.38
CA HIS A 365 6.70 -22.48 24.94
C HIS A 365 5.84 -23.13 23.85
N ILE A 366 5.49 -22.39 22.80
CA ILE A 366 4.72 -22.90 21.66
C ILE A 366 5.51 -23.98 20.92
N SER A 367 6.82 -23.78 20.71
CA SER A 367 7.71 -24.75 20.08
C SER A 367 7.75 -26.07 20.87
N LYS A 368 7.85 -26.01 22.21
CA LYS A 368 7.76 -27.20 23.07
C LYS A 368 6.43 -27.93 22.94
N ILE A 369 5.31 -27.21 22.91
CA ILE A 369 3.98 -27.82 22.69
C ILE A 369 3.94 -28.49 21.31
N LEU A 370 4.44 -27.82 20.29
CA LEU A 370 4.44 -28.33 18.92
C LEU A 370 5.29 -29.60 18.79
N ASP A 371 6.44 -29.66 19.46
CA ASP A 371 7.29 -30.86 19.49
C ASP A 371 6.65 -32.02 20.26
N GLN A 372 5.89 -31.74 21.33
CA GLN A 372 5.07 -32.77 21.99
C GLN A 372 3.99 -33.30 21.05
N VAL A 373 3.32 -32.41 20.29
CA VAL A 373 2.30 -32.80 19.30
C VAL A 373 2.91 -33.65 18.19
N LYS A 374 4.07 -33.25 17.63
CA LYS A 374 4.82 -34.07 16.64
C LYS A 374 5.12 -35.46 17.17
N THR A 375 5.62 -35.54 18.40
CA THR A 375 5.95 -36.83 19.04
C THR A 375 4.70 -37.69 19.26
N GLY A 376 3.59 -37.07 19.67
CA GLY A 376 2.30 -37.74 19.81
C GLY A 376 1.77 -38.29 18.49
N ILE A 377 1.85 -37.51 17.42
CA ILE A 377 1.44 -37.92 16.08
C ILE A 377 2.33 -39.04 15.57
N ASP A 378 3.65 -38.96 15.73
CA ASP A 378 4.58 -40.04 15.34
C ASP A 378 4.26 -41.35 16.08
N SER A 379 3.95 -41.28 17.38
CA SER A 379 3.50 -42.44 18.16
C SER A 379 2.19 -43.02 17.63
N MET A 380 1.20 -42.18 17.34
CA MET A 380 -0.08 -42.62 16.78
C MET A 380 0.09 -43.22 15.38
N PHE A 381 0.91 -42.59 14.55
CA PHE A 381 1.20 -43.03 13.19
C PHE A 381 1.79 -44.44 13.17
N LYS A 382 2.72 -44.72 14.09
CA LYS A 382 3.29 -46.07 14.30
C LYS A 382 2.27 -47.07 14.86
N LYS A 383 1.40 -46.65 15.78
CA LYS A 383 0.40 -47.54 16.43
C LYS A 383 -0.75 -47.94 15.50
N ILE A 384 -1.16 -47.05 14.61
CA ILE A 384 -2.27 -47.27 13.66
C ILE A 384 -1.78 -48.00 12.39
N ASP A 385 -0.48 -48.28 12.31
CA ASP A 385 0.19 -48.93 11.16
C ASP A 385 -0.12 -48.19 9.85
N CYS A 386 -0.03 -46.86 9.91
CA CYS A 386 -0.23 -46.02 8.74
C CYS A 386 0.91 -46.26 7.73
N ASN A 387 0.57 -46.54 6.47
CA ASN A 387 1.53 -46.90 5.41
C ASN A 387 2.62 -45.82 5.20
N LEU A 388 3.81 -46.03 5.76
CA LEU A 388 4.96 -45.12 5.59
C LEU A 388 5.33 -44.91 4.11
N GLY A 389 5.26 -45.96 3.29
CA GLY A 389 5.70 -45.92 1.89
C GLY A 389 4.83 -45.04 0.96
N GLN A 390 3.55 -44.83 1.26
CA GLN A 390 2.70 -43.89 0.50
C GLN A 390 3.03 -42.43 0.84
N MET A 391 3.43 -42.16 2.09
CA MET A 391 3.80 -40.81 2.51
C MET A 391 5.22 -40.42 2.12
N GLU A 392 6.18 -41.35 2.21
CA GLU A 392 7.58 -41.11 1.81
C GLU A 392 7.71 -40.80 0.31
N GLY A 393 6.83 -41.38 -0.52
CA GLY A 393 6.71 -41.05 -1.95
C GLY A 393 6.06 -39.70 -2.26
N MET A 394 5.27 -39.13 -1.33
CA MET A 394 4.59 -37.83 -1.50
C MET A 394 5.35 -36.65 -0.87
N LEU A 395 6.11 -36.90 0.20
CA LEU A 395 6.79 -35.86 0.99
C LEU A 395 8.28 -35.73 0.68
N GLY A 396 8.83 -36.64 -0.14
CA GLY A 396 10.27 -36.74 -0.38
C GLY A 396 11.00 -37.34 0.82
N SER A 397 12.26 -37.77 0.62
CA SER A 397 13.08 -38.58 1.55
C SER A 397 13.41 -37.92 2.91
N SER A 398 12.68 -36.89 3.35
CA SER A 398 12.76 -36.37 4.71
C SER A 398 12.03 -37.31 5.66
N SER A 399 12.78 -38.27 6.21
CA SER A 399 12.32 -39.14 7.30
C SER A 399 12.11 -38.32 8.58
N GLY A 400 10.92 -37.74 8.77
CA GLY A 400 10.53 -37.06 10.00
C GLY A 400 9.34 -36.10 9.84
N ILE A 401 8.60 -35.90 10.93
CA ILE A 401 7.51 -34.92 10.99
C ILE A 401 8.12 -33.52 11.19
N THR A 402 7.97 -32.66 10.17
CA THR A 402 8.37 -31.25 10.14
C THR A 402 7.14 -30.35 10.15
N ASP A 403 7.29 -29.08 10.50
CA ASP A 403 6.14 -28.15 10.61
C ASP A 403 5.35 -28.05 9.30
N SER A 404 6.04 -28.13 8.16
CA SER A 404 5.43 -28.10 6.83
C SER A 404 4.65 -29.36 6.47
N ASN A 405 4.99 -30.52 7.06
CA ASN A 405 4.34 -31.79 6.75
C ASN A 405 3.36 -32.26 7.84
N LEU A 406 3.36 -31.63 9.02
CA LEU A 406 2.55 -31.96 10.20
C LEU A 406 1.05 -32.13 9.87
N MET A 407 0.49 -31.21 9.09
CA MET A 407 -0.92 -31.26 8.68
C MET A 407 -1.23 -32.46 7.77
N THR A 408 -0.29 -32.84 6.90
CA THR A 408 -0.42 -34.01 6.02
C THR A 408 -0.36 -35.32 6.82
N TYR A 409 0.54 -35.40 7.82
CA TYR A 409 0.59 -36.53 8.75
C TYR A 409 -0.72 -36.64 9.54
N LEU A 410 -1.24 -35.54 10.08
CA LEU A 410 -2.52 -35.50 10.79
C LEU A 410 -3.70 -35.95 9.92
N GLY A 411 -3.82 -35.44 8.70
CA GLY A 411 -4.90 -35.85 7.79
C GLY A 411 -4.84 -37.34 7.43
N THR A 412 -3.63 -37.91 7.31
CA THR A 412 -3.46 -39.35 7.05
C THR A 412 -3.87 -40.19 8.27
N VAL A 413 -3.49 -39.74 9.47
CA VAL A 413 -3.93 -40.37 10.74
C VAL A 413 -5.44 -40.29 10.89
N GLU A 414 -6.06 -39.14 10.57
CA GLU A 414 -7.51 -38.94 10.61
C GLU A 414 -8.24 -39.89 9.65
N GLN A 415 -7.75 -40.01 8.40
CA GLN A 415 -8.33 -40.93 7.43
C GLN A 415 -8.26 -42.38 7.93
N LYS A 416 -7.10 -42.81 8.43
CA LYS A 416 -6.93 -44.18 8.94
C LYS A 416 -7.74 -44.45 10.20
N ALA A 417 -7.81 -43.48 11.12
CA ALA A 417 -8.67 -43.57 12.28
C ALA A 417 -10.14 -43.72 11.83
N SER A 418 -10.60 -42.91 10.88
CA SER A 418 -11.97 -43.00 10.33
C SER A 418 -12.25 -44.36 9.69
N GLU A 419 -11.31 -44.90 8.92
CA GLU A 419 -11.39 -46.26 8.36
C GLU A 419 -11.53 -47.32 9.48
N LEU A 420 -10.70 -47.27 10.52
CA LEU A 420 -10.79 -48.20 11.65
C LEU A 420 -12.12 -48.07 12.41
N LEU A 421 -12.63 -46.86 12.60
CA LEU A 421 -13.94 -46.63 13.21
C LEU A 421 -15.07 -47.23 12.36
N THR A 422 -15.00 -47.11 11.02
CA THR A 422 -15.99 -47.75 10.11
C THR A 422 -15.96 -49.28 10.21
N ILE A 423 -14.77 -49.87 10.34
CA ILE A 423 -14.62 -51.32 10.50
C ILE A 423 -15.19 -51.76 11.86
N GLN A 424 -14.91 -51.02 12.93
CA GLN A 424 -15.45 -51.31 14.26
C GLN A 424 -16.99 -51.21 14.28
N ALA A 425 -17.55 -50.19 13.65
CA ALA A 425 -19.00 -50.04 13.48
C ALA A 425 -19.61 -51.23 12.72
N PHE A 426 -18.96 -51.69 11.66
CA PHE A 426 -19.38 -52.85 10.88
C PHE A 426 -19.28 -54.17 11.67
N ILE A 427 -18.25 -54.35 12.49
CA ILE A 427 -18.13 -55.53 13.35
C ILE A 427 -19.25 -55.52 14.40
N LYS A 428 -19.48 -54.39 15.07
CA LYS A 428 -20.55 -54.24 16.08
C LYS A 428 -21.96 -54.45 15.51
N SER A 429 -22.20 -54.11 14.24
CA SER A 429 -23.50 -54.35 13.60
C SER A 429 -23.72 -55.82 13.21
N LYS A 430 -22.65 -56.64 13.18
CA LYS A 430 -22.71 -58.07 12.86
C LYS A 430 -22.93 -58.96 14.09
N ASP A 431 -22.71 -58.44 15.30
CA ASP A 431 -23.03 -59.13 16.55
C ASP A 431 -24.56 -59.13 16.81
N PRO A 432 -25.22 -60.31 16.89
CA PRO A 432 -26.68 -60.41 16.89
C PRO A 432 -27.35 -59.93 18.19
N GLU A 433 -26.60 -59.70 19.28
CA GLU A 433 -27.18 -59.24 20.56
C GLU A 433 -27.28 -57.70 20.68
N ASN A 434 -26.63 -56.92 19.81
CA ASN A 434 -26.57 -55.44 19.91
C ASN A 434 -27.25 -54.70 18.75
N SER A 435 -28.28 -55.31 18.13
CA SER A 435 -29.00 -54.73 16.97
C SER A 435 -29.74 -53.40 17.24
N SER A 436 -29.72 -52.91 18.49
CA SER A 436 -30.36 -51.66 18.92
C SER A 436 -29.48 -50.39 18.72
N ASP A 437 -28.18 -50.53 18.41
CA ASP A 437 -27.21 -49.42 18.48
C ASP A 437 -26.79 -48.81 17.12
N LEU A 438 -27.50 -49.10 16.02
CA LEU A 438 -27.17 -48.47 14.73
C LEU A 438 -27.40 -46.94 14.72
N LYS A 439 -28.29 -46.43 15.57
CA LYS A 439 -28.53 -44.97 15.74
C LYS A 439 -27.44 -44.27 16.57
N THR A 440 -26.77 -44.98 17.46
CA THR A 440 -25.67 -44.47 18.31
C THR A 440 -24.31 -44.54 17.60
N VAL A 441 -24.15 -45.44 16.62
CA VAL A 441 -22.90 -45.60 15.85
C VAL A 441 -22.76 -44.58 14.71
N ALA A 442 -23.86 -44.07 14.14
CA ALA A 442 -23.81 -43.10 13.03
C ALA A 442 -23.17 -41.75 13.40
N PRO A 443 -23.46 -41.11 14.56
CA PRO A 443 -22.77 -39.88 14.98
C PRO A 443 -21.26 -40.08 15.19
N PHE A 444 -20.87 -41.25 15.69
CA PHE A 444 -19.47 -41.61 15.95
C PHE A 444 -18.64 -41.75 14.66
N LEU A 445 -19.26 -42.21 13.56
CA LEU A 445 -18.64 -42.30 12.22
C LEU A 445 -18.52 -40.95 11.50
N LEU A 446 -19.36 -39.98 11.86
CA LEU A 446 -19.35 -38.61 11.34
C LEU A 446 -18.47 -37.66 12.17
N GLY A 447 -17.69 -38.18 13.12
CA GLY A 447 -16.83 -37.37 13.99
C GLY A 447 -17.60 -36.52 15.02
N GLN A 448 -18.90 -36.74 15.18
CA GLN A 448 -19.71 -36.07 16.20
C GLN A 448 -19.64 -36.88 17.50
N LYS A 449 -18.84 -36.40 18.45
CA LYS A 449 -18.84 -36.96 19.81
C LYS A 449 -20.17 -36.65 20.50
N LEU A 450 -20.94 -37.68 20.82
CA LEU A 450 -22.10 -37.63 21.71
C LEU A 450 -21.66 -37.61 23.19
N ASP A 451 -20.61 -36.85 23.53
CA ASP A 451 -20.25 -36.57 24.93
C ASP A 451 -19.23 -35.42 25.07
N VAL A 452 -19.25 -34.47 24.13
CA VAL A 452 -18.80 -33.12 24.49
C VAL A 452 -20.06 -32.46 24.98
N GLN A 453 -20.20 -32.34 26.30
CA GLN A 453 -21.01 -31.26 26.85
C GLN A 453 -20.61 -30.04 26.03
N THR A 454 -21.54 -29.55 25.22
CA THR A 454 -21.57 -28.13 24.89
C THR A 454 -21.68 -27.46 26.25
N HIS A 455 -20.53 -27.24 26.91
CA HIS A 455 -20.34 -25.92 27.46
C HIS A 455 -20.60 -25.04 26.24
N GLU A 456 -21.79 -24.46 26.22
CA GLU A 456 -22.00 -23.20 25.52
C GLU A 456 -20.79 -22.38 25.92
N ALA A 457 -19.81 -22.30 25.01
CA ALA A 457 -18.90 -21.20 25.00
C ALA A 457 -19.81 -20.01 24.72
N ILE A 458 -20.42 -19.49 25.78
CA ILE A 458 -20.75 -18.09 25.88
C ILE A 458 -19.38 -17.43 25.67
N VAL A 459 -19.07 -17.14 24.42
CA VAL A 459 -18.05 -16.17 24.07
C VAL A 459 -18.64 -14.85 24.54
N GLN A 460 -18.52 -14.60 25.85
CA GLN A 460 -18.52 -13.23 26.33
C GLN A 460 -17.26 -12.62 25.73
N PRO A 461 -17.40 -11.61 24.86
CA PRO A 461 -16.25 -10.80 24.50
C PRO A 461 -15.64 -10.28 25.81
N PRO A 462 -14.31 -10.19 25.92
CA PRO A 462 -13.69 -9.71 27.14
C PRO A 462 -14.27 -8.34 27.47
N ALA A 463 -14.97 -8.28 28.60
CA ALA A 463 -15.31 -7.01 29.21
C ALA A 463 -13.99 -6.35 29.62
N THR A 464 -13.47 -5.49 28.74
CA THR A 464 -12.53 -4.45 29.14
C THR A 464 -13.28 -3.50 30.05
N ARG A 465 -13.27 -3.86 31.33
CA ARG A 465 -13.56 -2.97 32.43
C ARG A 465 -12.69 -1.74 32.24
N HIS A 466 -13.33 -0.62 31.94
CA HIS A 466 -12.76 0.69 32.05
C HIS A 466 -12.06 0.84 33.39
N ASN A 467 -10.77 1.14 33.34
CA ASN A 467 -10.10 2.21 34.08
C ASN A 467 -8.66 2.27 33.57
N TYR A 468 -8.37 3.15 32.62
CA TYR A 468 -7.73 4.44 32.86
C TYR A 468 -7.42 5.11 31.50
N GLU A 469 -7.89 6.34 31.42
CA GLU A 469 -7.36 7.48 30.67
C GLU A 469 -7.38 7.46 29.13
N ALA A 470 -8.27 8.32 28.64
CA ALA A 470 -8.36 8.79 27.27
C ALA A 470 -7.07 9.49 26.85
N GLU A 471 -6.46 9.07 25.74
CA GLU A 471 -5.98 9.96 24.69
C GLU A 471 -6.10 9.28 23.32
N ASP A 472 -6.93 9.90 22.48
CA ASP A 472 -6.90 10.04 21.02
C ASP A 472 -6.18 8.96 20.16
N SER A 473 -6.94 8.15 19.42
CA SER A 473 -6.42 7.27 18.35
C SER A 473 -7.48 6.92 17.29
N SER A 474 -8.24 7.91 16.81
CA SER A 474 -9.29 7.71 15.80
C SER A 474 -8.90 8.10 14.37
N LEU A 475 -7.70 7.73 13.88
CA LEU A 475 -7.27 8.21 12.54
C LEU A 475 -6.50 7.26 11.62
N ILE A 476 -6.39 5.94 11.88
CA ILE A 476 -5.49 5.13 11.03
C ILE A 476 -6.14 3.92 10.33
N ASP A 477 -7.30 3.38 10.75
CA ASP A 477 -7.71 2.05 10.26
C ASP A 477 -9.00 1.98 9.39
N GLU A 478 -9.50 3.11 8.85
CA GLU A 478 -10.69 3.11 7.97
C GLU A 478 -10.39 3.25 6.46
N ALA A 479 -9.12 3.31 6.04
CA ALA A 479 -8.78 3.67 4.64
C ALA A 479 -8.88 2.53 3.61
N ASP A 480 -8.91 1.26 4.02
CA ASP A 480 -8.71 0.13 3.09
C ASP A 480 -9.94 -0.79 2.88
N ARG A 481 -11.13 -0.40 3.35
CA ARG A 481 -12.38 -1.13 3.05
C ARG A 481 -13.22 -0.40 2.01
N PRO A 482 -13.71 -1.05 0.94
CA PRO A 482 -14.61 -0.41 -0.01
C PRO A 482 -15.94 -0.05 0.68
N LEU A 483 -16.23 1.27 0.76
CA LEU A 483 -17.46 1.79 1.39
C LEU A 483 -18.71 1.36 0.62
N THR A 484 -19.77 1.05 1.35
CA THR A 484 -21.09 0.78 0.77
C THR A 484 -21.76 2.08 0.29
N ARG A 485 -22.72 1.96 -0.65
CA ARG A 485 -23.38 3.12 -1.28
C ARG A 485 -24.09 4.05 -0.28
N GLU A 486 -24.56 3.51 0.84
CA GLU A 486 -25.23 4.27 1.90
C GLU A 486 -24.22 5.04 2.77
N GLU A 487 -23.08 4.43 3.10
CA GLU A 487 -21.97 5.06 3.83
C GLU A 487 -21.35 6.20 3.02
N LEU A 488 -21.17 6.01 1.70
CA LEU A 488 -20.68 7.07 0.81
C LEU A 488 -21.61 8.29 0.79
N ARG A 489 -22.93 8.06 0.80
CA ARG A 489 -23.93 9.14 0.82
C ARG A 489 -23.87 9.93 2.13
N GLN A 490 -23.71 9.25 3.27
CA GLN A 490 -23.55 9.91 4.57
C GLN A 490 -22.23 10.68 4.67
N HIS A 491 -21.15 10.15 4.10
CA HIS A 491 -19.84 10.81 4.08
C HIS A 491 -19.85 12.08 3.22
N ILE A 492 -20.59 12.10 2.11
CA ILE A 492 -20.79 13.30 1.29
C ILE A 492 -21.63 14.35 2.03
N MET A 493 -22.68 13.93 2.76
CA MET A 493 -23.50 14.87 3.54
C MET A 493 -22.66 15.53 4.66
N ARG A 494 -21.87 14.75 5.41
CA ARG A 494 -20.95 15.30 6.44
C ARG A 494 -19.91 16.27 5.87
N LYS A 495 -19.33 15.98 4.71
CA LYS A 495 -18.40 16.93 4.05
C LYS A 495 -19.09 18.20 3.58
N SER A 496 -20.36 18.12 3.16
CA SER A 496 -21.13 19.31 2.76
C SER A 496 -21.48 20.21 3.95
N ASP A 497 -21.63 19.64 5.15
CA ASP A 497 -21.86 20.39 6.38
C ASP A 497 -20.56 21.02 6.92
N GLN A 498 -19.42 20.32 6.82
CA GLN A 498 -18.10 20.87 7.19
C GLN A 498 -17.69 22.06 6.31
N HIS A 499 -17.98 22.02 5.01
CA HIS A 499 -17.71 23.16 4.12
C HIS A 499 -18.61 24.38 4.40
N LYS A 500 -19.80 24.20 4.98
CA LYS A 500 -20.65 25.32 5.42
C LYS A 500 -20.13 25.98 6.69
N ASP A 501 -19.56 25.21 7.61
CA ASP A 501 -18.99 25.75 8.87
C ASP A 501 -17.65 26.46 8.67
N GLU A 502 -16.80 26.01 7.73
CA GLU A 502 -15.55 26.72 7.40
C GLU A 502 -15.80 28.07 6.70
N SER A 503 -16.87 28.18 5.89
CA SER A 503 -17.23 29.43 5.23
C SER A 503 -17.74 30.51 6.22
N LEU A 504 -18.17 30.14 7.43
CA LEU A 504 -18.63 31.07 8.46
C LEU A 504 -17.50 31.56 9.38
N ARG A 505 -16.37 30.85 9.45
CA ARG A 505 -15.21 31.22 10.29
C ARG A 505 -14.16 32.10 9.59
N ALA A 506 -14.13 32.15 8.27
CA ALA A 506 -13.18 32.99 7.51
C ALA A 506 -13.60 34.46 7.34
N GLY A 507 -14.79 34.86 7.83
CA GLY A 507 -15.41 36.16 7.58
C GLY A 507 -15.15 37.28 8.59
N GLY A 508 -14.23 37.12 9.55
CA GLY A 508 -14.01 38.13 10.59
C GLY A 508 -12.54 38.24 10.98
N SER A 509 -11.85 39.26 10.44
CA SER A 509 -10.69 39.98 11.00
C SER A 509 -9.64 40.29 9.93
N ARG A 510 -9.69 41.50 9.36
CA ARG A 510 -8.54 42.42 9.32
C ARG A 510 -8.93 43.74 8.66
N GLU A 511 -9.15 44.74 9.52
CA GLU A 511 -9.14 46.15 9.18
C GLU A 511 -7.76 46.61 8.70
N MET A 512 -7.80 47.64 7.86
CA MET A 512 -6.69 48.36 7.26
C MET A 512 -5.79 49.09 8.28
N LYS A 513 -4.48 49.13 7.99
CA LYS A 513 -3.68 50.37 8.05
C LYS A 513 -2.45 50.29 7.14
N THR A 514 -2.24 51.39 6.44
CA THR A 514 -1.37 51.67 5.28
C THR A 514 0.08 52.05 5.70
N PRO A 515 1.01 52.23 4.74
CA PRO A 515 2.42 51.86 4.85
C PRO A 515 3.35 53.02 5.25
N LYS A 516 4.56 52.70 5.72
CA LYS A 516 5.72 53.60 5.69
C LYS A 516 6.99 52.87 5.24
N SER A 517 7.75 53.61 4.46
CA SER A 517 8.90 53.25 3.65
C SER A 517 10.22 53.16 4.42
N SER A 518 11.12 52.33 3.89
CA SER A 518 12.57 52.52 3.70
C SER A 518 13.46 53.01 4.86
N THR A 519 14.39 52.15 5.27
CA THR A 519 15.81 52.54 5.43
C THR A 519 16.74 51.35 5.21
N MET A 520 17.83 51.61 4.49
CA MET A 520 18.91 50.68 4.15
C MET A 520 19.95 50.53 5.27
N SER A 521 20.82 49.51 5.09
CA SER A 521 22.20 49.40 5.61
C SER A 521 22.31 49.06 7.10
N SER A 522 23.20 48.20 7.60
CA SER A 522 24.43 47.59 7.08
C SER A 522 24.88 46.46 8.01
N THR A 523 25.50 45.44 7.43
CA THR A 523 26.61 44.59 7.91
C THR A 523 27.20 44.83 9.31
N SER A 524 27.42 43.75 10.06
CA SER A 524 28.63 43.38 10.85
C SER A 524 28.36 41.99 11.48
N LEU A 525 28.98 40.90 11.00
CA LEU A 525 30.30 40.35 11.39
C LEU A 525 30.27 39.54 12.71
N GLU A 526 30.96 38.38 12.64
CA GLU A 526 31.37 37.46 13.72
C GLU A 526 30.29 36.46 14.21
N ALA A 527 30.50 35.15 14.23
CA ALA A 527 31.63 34.28 13.85
C ALA A 527 31.10 32.87 13.51
#